data_AF-A0A9D8MK73-F1
#
_entry.id   AF-A0A9D8MK73-F1
#
_cell.length_a   1.000
_cell.length_b   1.000
_cell.length_c   1.000
_cell.angle_alpha   90.00
_cell.angle_beta   90.00
_cell.angle_gamma   90.00
#
_symmetry.space_group_name_H-M   'P 1'
#
loop_
_entity.id
_entity.type
_entity.pdbx_description
1 polymer ?
#
loop_
_entity_poly.entity_id
_entity_poly.type
_entity_poly.pdbx_seq_one_letter_code
_entity_poly.pdbx_strand_id
1 'polypeptide(L)'
;MLRFSFLSAFAAGLFALSSLTADDAAAQPAPETAAPAPAVEAEPTVQPAAVGEPAPDPASTVNEKEDVAEKKAEKKPVYKASKLIPYLILTSNYATPLFLAETAQKKTKCPVIVVPEALPFPEKGTLLTVRMPGDETVMIRAEDLSRFLAYLRPRNVIILGNSDVVPPIYSLAVPSGSKLIQVNDRAWKVNAIRLDDLLNTSPSIYHAYRTYNKQRMIQAEKAEKAREAQQGAESASVK
;
A
#
# COMPACT_ATOMS: atom_id res chain seq x y z
N MET A 1 -5.86 -7.17 -53.83
CA MET A 1 -4.55 -7.77 -53.51
C MET A 1 -3.75 -6.74 -52.74
N LEU A 2 -3.36 -7.03 -51.50
CA LEU A 2 -2.09 -6.62 -50.86
C LEU A 2 -2.14 -7.17 -49.42
N ARG A 3 -1.38 -8.24 -49.18
CA ARG A 3 -1.17 -8.84 -47.86
C ARG A 3 0.13 -8.28 -47.30
N PHE A 4 0.08 -7.58 -46.17
CA PHE A 4 1.28 -7.27 -45.39
C PHE A 4 1.44 -8.34 -44.31
N SER A 5 2.44 -9.18 -44.50
CA SER A 5 2.96 -10.10 -43.48
C SER A 5 4.08 -9.38 -42.75
N PHE A 6 3.97 -9.21 -41.44
CA PHE A 6 5.10 -8.82 -40.61
C PHE A 6 5.52 -10.03 -39.77
N LEU A 7 6.65 -10.60 -40.19
CA LEU A 7 7.50 -11.51 -39.44
C LEU A 7 8.29 -10.66 -38.44
N SER A 8 8.20 -10.95 -37.14
CA SER A 8 9.23 -10.50 -36.19
C SER A 8 9.69 -11.70 -35.35
N ALA A 9 10.88 -12.17 -35.68
CA ALA A 9 11.64 -13.11 -34.89
C ALA A 9 12.01 -12.47 -33.55
N PHE A 10 11.76 -13.17 -32.44
CA PHE A 10 12.36 -12.85 -31.16
C PHE A 10 13.13 -14.06 -30.66
N ALA A 11 14.44 -13.87 -30.57
CA ALA A 11 15.39 -14.78 -29.97
C ALA A 11 15.26 -14.75 -28.44
N ALA A 12 15.21 -15.93 -27.83
CA ALA A 12 15.51 -16.17 -26.42
C ALA A 12 16.14 -17.57 -26.38
N GLY A 13 17.36 -17.78 -25.92
CA GLY A 13 17.97 -17.23 -24.72
C GLY A 13 18.22 -18.42 -23.80
N LEU A 14 19.29 -19.18 -24.09
CA LEU A 14 19.68 -20.40 -23.41
C LEU A 14 20.21 -20.05 -22.01
N PHE A 15 19.46 -20.33 -20.95
CA PHE A 15 19.95 -20.19 -19.57
C PHE A 15 20.02 -21.58 -18.92
N ALA A 16 21.25 -22.02 -18.67
CA ALA A 16 21.56 -23.22 -17.91
C ALA A 16 21.36 -22.95 -16.41
N LEU A 17 20.56 -23.77 -15.73
CA LEU A 17 20.44 -23.79 -14.28
C LEU A 17 21.10 -25.06 -13.76
N SER A 18 22.25 -24.86 -13.11
CA SER A 18 22.97 -25.89 -12.37
C SER A 18 22.20 -26.25 -11.11
N SER A 19 22.11 -27.56 -10.85
CA SER A 19 21.60 -28.17 -9.64
C SER A 19 22.58 -27.95 -8.49
N LEU A 20 22.10 -27.54 -7.32
CA LEU A 20 22.88 -27.65 -6.08
C LEU A 20 22.01 -28.20 -4.95
N THR A 21 22.40 -29.38 -4.52
CA THR A 21 21.94 -30.16 -3.36
C THR A 21 22.75 -29.79 -2.12
N ALA A 22 22.09 -29.69 -0.97
CA ALA A 22 22.64 -29.95 0.38
C ALA A 22 21.45 -30.02 1.36
N ASP A 23 21.13 -31.19 1.92
CA ASP A 23 21.64 -31.74 3.21
C ASP A 23 21.34 -30.78 4.38
N ASP A 24 20.35 -31.08 5.23
CA ASP A 24 20.37 -32.05 6.34
C ASP A 24 21.35 -31.62 7.46
N ALA A 25 20.80 -31.26 8.62
CA ALA A 25 21.36 -31.53 9.94
C ALA A 25 20.48 -30.91 11.03
N ALA A 26 19.97 -31.80 11.87
CA ALA A 26 19.32 -31.54 13.14
C ALA A 26 20.27 -30.95 14.21
N ALA A 27 19.72 -30.23 15.20
CA ALA A 27 19.92 -30.48 16.64
C ALA A 27 19.34 -29.33 17.49
N GLN A 28 18.75 -29.72 18.62
CA GLN A 28 18.02 -28.94 19.63
C GLN A 28 18.98 -28.31 20.70
N PRO A 29 18.59 -28.05 21.97
CA PRO A 29 17.93 -26.83 22.49
C PRO A 29 18.61 -26.19 23.74
N ALA A 30 18.36 -24.89 24.00
CA ALA A 30 18.29 -24.14 25.30
C ALA A 30 19.38 -24.37 26.41
N PRO A 31 19.34 -23.79 27.64
CA PRO A 31 18.66 -22.60 28.21
C PRO A 31 19.65 -21.67 28.98
N GLU A 32 19.13 -20.83 29.89
CA GLU A 32 19.83 -20.18 31.05
C GLU A 32 20.66 -18.92 30.74
N THR A 33 20.74 -17.83 31.51
CA THR A 33 20.31 -17.33 32.85
C THR A 33 20.54 -15.79 32.73
N ALA A 34 19.85 -14.81 33.31
CA ALA A 34 19.72 -14.42 34.72
C ALA A 34 19.22 -12.94 34.72
N ALA A 35 18.36 -12.57 35.67
CA ALA A 35 18.09 -11.18 36.08
C ALA A 35 19.08 -10.78 37.22
N PRO A 36 18.95 -9.66 38.00
CA PRO A 36 18.19 -8.41 37.89
C PRO A 36 18.95 -7.09 38.31
N ALA A 37 18.34 -5.92 38.02
CA ALA A 37 18.31 -4.64 38.81
C ALA A 37 19.61 -3.81 39.05
N PRO A 38 19.58 -2.56 39.63
CA PRO A 38 18.51 -1.53 39.80
C PRO A 38 18.90 -0.06 39.44
N ALA A 39 17.86 0.80 39.43
CA ALA A 39 17.73 2.20 39.91
C ALA A 39 18.90 3.22 39.85
N VAL A 40 18.62 4.40 39.29
CA VAL A 40 19.12 5.71 39.81
C VAL A 40 18.03 6.77 39.63
N GLU A 41 17.59 7.34 40.76
CA GLU A 41 16.83 8.58 40.92
C GLU A 41 17.67 9.80 40.52
N ALA A 42 17.03 10.86 40.00
CA ALA A 42 17.17 12.24 40.48
C ALA A 42 16.41 13.23 39.57
N GLU A 43 15.29 13.76 40.07
CA GLU A 43 14.95 15.19 39.90
C GLU A 43 15.87 16.00 40.84
N PRO A 44 16.19 17.29 40.60
CA PRO A 44 15.23 18.36 40.94
C PRO A 44 15.28 19.64 40.05
N THR A 45 14.11 20.28 39.96
CA THR A 45 13.82 21.72 40.20
C THR A 45 14.67 22.82 39.50
N VAL A 46 13.98 23.78 38.86
CA VAL A 46 14.01 25.25 39.11
C VAL A 46 13.36 26.01 37.91
N GLN A 47 12.17 26.57 38.12
CA GLN A 47 11.71 27.85 37.54
C GLN A 47 12.17 28.99 38.50
N PRO A 48 12.17 30.32 38.20
CA PRO A 48 11.28 31.06 37.26
C PRO A 48 11.88 32.35 36.59
N ALA A 49 10.99 33.14 35.97
CA ALA A 49 11.11 34.57 35.56
C ALA A 49 11.88 34.84 34.23
N ALA A 50 11.58 35.82 33.39
CA ALA A 50 10.77 37.04 33.47
C ALA A 50 10.31 37.44 32.03
N VAL A 51 9.10 37.98 31.86
CA VAL A 51 8.79 39.40 31.54
C VAL A 51 9.47 39.95 30.28
N GLY A 52 8.68 40.32 29.28
CA GLY A 52 9.14 41.14 28.15
C GLY A 52 8.21 41.20 26.95
N GLU A 53 6.96 41.62 27.14
CA GLU A 53 6.19 42.27 26.08
C GLU A 53 6.76 43.69 25.90
N PRO A 54 6.98 44.14 24.65
CA PRO A 54 6.08 45.16 24.15
C PRO A 54 5.74 45.00 22.66
N ALA A 55 4.47 45.22 22.34
CA ALA A 55 3.98 45.58 21.01
C ALA A 55 4.27 47.08 20.74
N PRO A 56 3.72 47.66 19.66
CA PRO A 56 4.03 47.48 18.24
C PRO A 56 4.49 48.82 17.64
N ASP A 57 5.04 48.83 16.42
CA ASP A 57 5.06 50.06 15.63
C ASP A 57 4.94 49.82 14.11
N PRO A 58 4.44 50.81 13.35
CA PRO A 58 3.73 50.62 12.09
C PRO A 58 4.54 51.01 10.83
N ALA A 59 3.97 50.59 9.68
CA ALA A 59 4.09 51.21 8.36
C ALA A 59 5.46 51.19 7.64
N SER A 60 5.49 50.53 6.46
CA SER A 60 5.64 51.22 5.17
C SER A 60 5.64 50.25 3.99
N THR A 61 4.50 50.25 3.30
CA THR A 61 4.27 50.34 1.84
C THR A 61 5.40 50.20 0.80
N VAL A 62 5.08 49.39 -0.22
CA VAL A 62 5.32 49.47 -1.69
C VAL A 62 6.75 49.22 -2.24
N ASN A 63 6.90 48.13 -3.02
CA ASN A 63 7.15 48.28 -4.46
C ASN A 63 6.87 47.01 -5.30
N GLU A 64 6.33 47.32 -6.47
CA GLU A 64 5.80 46.52 -7.56
C GLU A 64 6.84 45.80 -8.44
N LYS A 65 6.35 44.76 -9.14
CA LYS A 65 6.74 44.26 -10.49
C LYS A 65 8.13 43.62 -10.62
N GLU A 66 8.37 42.59 -11.42
CA GLU A 66 7.64 41.84 -12.46
C GLU A 66 8.35 40.48 -12.54
N ASP A 67 7.64 39.40 -12.85
CA ASP A 67 8.06 38.49 -13.92
C ASP A 67 7.06 37.33 -14.04
N VAL A 68 6.37 37.37 -15.18
CA VAL A 68 5.42 36.39 -15.66
C VAL A 68 6.20 35.16 -16.10
N ALA A 69 6.21 34.13 -15.27
CA ALA A 69 6.46 32.77 -15.71
C ALA A 69 5.28 31.91 -15.25
N GLU A 70 4.51 31.47 -16.24
CA GLU A 70 3.28 30.70 -16.17
C GLU A 70 3.48 29.35 -15.46
N LYS A 71 3.64 29.38 -14.14
CA LYS A 71 3.46 28.19 -13.31
C LYS A 71 1.96 27.96 -13.19
N LYS A 72 1.45 26.97 -13.94
CA LYS A 72 0.22 26.26 -13.57
C LYS A 72 0.35 25.86 -12.10
N ALA A 73 -0.18 26.70 -11.22
CA ALA A 73 -0.29 26.39 -9.82
C ALA A 73 -1.19 25.15 -9.76
N GLU A 74 -0.59 23.99 -9.47
CA GLU A 74 -1.30 22.82 -8.97
C GLU A 74 -2.23 23.34 -7.89
N LYS A 75 -3.52 23.47 -8.21
CA LYS A 75 -4.53 23.91 -7.25
C LYS A 75 -4.52 22.86 -6.16
N LYS A 76 -3.84 23.16 -5.05
CA LYS A 76 -3.81 22.29 -3.88
C LYS A 76 -5.27 22.04 -3.53
N PRO A 77 -5.76 20.80 -3.62
CA PRO A 77 -7.15 20.51 -3.33
C PRO A 77 -7.50 21.06 -1.95
N VAL A 78 -8.44 22.00 -1.92
CA VAL A 78 -8.96 22.58 -0.68
C VAL A 78 -9.99 21.59 -0.15
N TYR A 79 -9.54 20.73 0.74
CA TYR A 79 -10.39 19.68 1.26
C TYR A 79 -11.25 20.21 2.45
N LYS A 80 -12.59 20.05 2.39
CA LYS A 80 -13.54 20.48 3.44
C LYS A 80 -13.66 19.43 4.55
N ALA A 81 -13.15 19.73 5.76
CA ALA A 81 -13.17 18.83 6.93
C ALA A 81 -14.46 18.00 7.03
N SER A 82 -14.38 16.75 6.60
CA SER A 82 -15.52 15.86 6.49
C SER A 82 -15.62 14.94 7.71
N LYS A 83 -16.84 14.48 7.97
CA LYS A 83 -17.25 13.39 8.88
C LYS A 83 -16.13 12.38 9.20
N LEU A 84 -15.99 12.04 10.48
CA LEU A 84 -15.00 11.05 10.96
C LEU A 84 -15.12 9.73 10.20
N ILE A 85 -14.02 9.29 9.58
CA ILE A 85 -13.95 8.02 8.84
C ILE A 85 -13.56 6.90 9.81
N PRO A 86 -14.38 5.84 9.97
CA PRO A 86 -14.10 4.80 10.96
C PRO A 86 -12.92 3.90 10.56
N TYR A 87 -12.82 3.57 9.27
CA TYR A 87 -11.80 2.68 8.71
C TYR A 87 -11.29 3.25 7.39
N LEU A 88 -9.98 3.19 7.20
CA LEU A 88 -9.31 3.45 5.93
C LEU A 88 -8.40 2.26 5.63
N ILE A 89 -8.44 1.75 4.39
CA ILE A 89 -7.59 0.63 3.97
C ILE A 89 -6.47 1.14 3.09
N LEU A 90 -5.24 0.76 3.40
CA LEU A 90 -4.06 1.01 2.58
C LEU A 90 -3.56 -0.33 2.04
N THR A 91 -3.45 -0.43 0.72
CA THR A 91 -3.13 -1.67 0.00
C THR A 91 -2.24 -1.36 -1.21
N SER A 92 -1.70 -2.39 -1.82
CA SER A 92 -0.93 -2.34 -3.06
C SER A 92 -1.77 -2.69 -4.29
N ASN A 93 -1.27 -2.41 -5.49
CA ASN A 93 -1.88 -2.81 -6.76
C ASN A 93 -1.69 -4.31 -7.15
N TYR A 94 -1.34 -5.21 -6.23
CA TYR A 94 -1.37 -6.65 -6.54
C TYR A 94 -2.80 -7.20 -6.59
N ALA A 95 -3.05 -8.15 -7.50
CA ALA A 95 -4.40 -8.65 -7.79
C ALA A 95 -5.20 -9.13 -6.56
N THR A 96 -4.57 -9.87 -5.65
CA THR A 96 -5.23 -10.43 -4.45
C THR A 96 -5.55 -9.38 -3.37
N PRO A 97 -4.58 -8.59 -2.87
CA PRO A 97 -4.86 -7.55 -1.88
C PRO A 97 -5.75 -6.44 -2.44
N LEU A 98 -5.64 -6.09 -3.73
CA LEU A 98 -6.54 -5.14 -4.38
C LEU A 98 -7.99 -5.66 -4.39
N PHE A 99 -8.20 -6.92 -4.79
CA PHE A 99 -9.54 -7.53 -4.79
C PHE A 99 -10.20 -7.53 -3.40
N LEU A 100 -9.42 -7.84 -2.35
CA LEU A 100 -9.91 -7.80 -0.97
C LEU A 100 -10.29 -6.39 -0.54
N ALA A 101 -9.46 -5.39 -0.84
CA ALA A 101 -9.73 -4.00 -0.51
C ALA A 101 -10.94 -3.45 -1.27
N GLU A 102 -11.10 -3.79 -2.54
CA GLU A 102 -12.28 -3.43 -3.34
C GLU A 102 -13.57 -4.07 -2.80
N THR A 103 -13.48 -5.34 -2.40
CA THR A 103 -14.61 -6.05 -1.80
C THR A 103 -15.01 -5.38 -0.48
N ALA A 104 -14.03 -5.06 0.37
CA ALA A 104 -14.24 -4.34 1.61
C ALA A 104 -14.87 -2.96 1.37
N GLN A 105 -14.36 -2.20 0.40
CA GLN A 105 -14.89 -0.89 0.00
C GLN A 105 -16.35 -0.98 -0.47
N LYS A 106 -16.68 -1.96 -1.32
CA LYS A 106 -18.05 -2.15 -1.81
C LYS A 106 -19.04 -2.39 -0.67
N LYS A 107 -18.62 -3.13 0.36
CA LYS A 107 -19.45 -3.51 1.51
C LYS A 107 -19.56 -2.42 2.57
N THR A 108 -18.44 -1.82 2.94
CA THR A 108 -18.35 -0.90 4.09
C THR A 108 -18.30 0.57 3.70
N LYS A 109 -18.13 0.87 2.41
CA LYS A 109 -17.91 2.23 1.90
C LYS A 109 -16.72 2.92 2.60
N CYS A 110 -15.70 2.15 3.00
CA CYS A 110 -14.45 2.72 3.49
C CYS A 110 -13.60 3.26 2.33
N PRO A 111 -12.83 4.34 2.55
CA PRO A 111 -11.82 4.78 1.59
C PRO A 111 -10.69 3.76 1.46
N VAL A 112 -10.19 3.58 0.23
CA VAL A 112 -9.06 2.71 -0.08
C VAL A 112 -7.96 3.53 -0.75
N ILE A 113 -6.74 3.42 -0.23
CA ILE A 113 -5.54 3.97 -0.86
C ILE A 113 -4.77 2.81 -1.48
N VAL A 114 -4.54 2.88 -2.78
CA VAL A 114 -3.79 1.90 -3.56
C VAL A 114 -2.42 2.48 -3.89
N VAL A 115 -1.40 1.80 -3.40
CA VAL A 115 0.01 2.03 -3.66
C VAL A 115 0.40 1.33 -4.97
N PRO A 116 1.18 1.97 -5.85
CA PRO A 116 1.68 1.31 -7.06
C PRO A 116 2.52 0.08 -6.73
N GLU A 117 2.45 -0.90 -7.63
CA GLU A 117 3.28 -2.11 -7.59
C GLU A 117 4.75 -1.75 -7.87
N ALA A 118 5.70 -2.51 -7.28
CA ALA A 118 7.13 -2.48 -7.60
C ALA A 118 8.02 -1.36 -7.01
N LEU A 119 7.58 -0.58 -6.03
CA LEU A 119 8.45 0.41 -5.38
C LEU A 119 8.74 0.07 -3.90
N PRO A 120 9.92 -0.49 -3.57
CA PRO A 120 10.31 -0.72 -2.17
C PRO A 120 10.46 0.60 -1.39
N PHE A 121 10.76 1.69 -2.11
CA PHE A 121 10.76 3.05 -1.59
C PHE A 121 9.99 3.95 -2.56
N PRO A 122 9.06 4.79 -2.06
CA PRO A 122 8.39 5.77 -2.90
C PRO A 122 9.43 6.75 -3.45
N GLU A 123 9.61 6.74 -4.77
CA GLU A 123 10.34 7.81 -5.44
C GLU A 123 9.57 9.13 -5.29
N LYS A 124 10.30 10.24 -5.32
CA LYS A 124 9.71 11.57 -5.28
C LYS A 124 8.71 11.72 -6.44
N GLY A 125 7.50 12.18 -6.14
CA GLY A 125 6.43 12.27 -7.14
C GLY A 125 5.65 10.98 -7.44
N THR A 126 5.90 9.87 -6.72
CA THR A 126 5.08 8.65 -6.83
C THR A 126 3.61 9.00 -6.57
N LEU A 127 2.73 8.61 -7.50
CA LEU A 127 1.29 8.84 -7.38
C LEU A 127 0.60 7.65 -6.71
N LEU A 128 -0.21 7.93 -5.70
CA LEU A 128 -1.09 7.00 -5.02
C LEU A 128 -2.52 7.21 -5.52
N THR A 129 -3.24 6.11 -5.72
CA THR A 129 -4.64 6.16 -6.14
C THR A 129 -5.54 6.04 -4.93
N VAL A 130 -6.30 7.08 -4.62
CA VAL A 130 -7.30 7.08 -3.54
C VAL A 130 -8.67 6.86 -4.14
N ARG A 131 -9.37 5.85 -3.66
CA ARG A 131 -10.76 5.57 -4.00
C ARG A 131 -11.62 5.95 -2.80
N MET A 132 -12.42 7.00 -2.95
CA MET A 132 -13.38 7.44 -1.95
C MET A 132 -14.70 6.66 -2.10
N PRO A 133 -15.53 6.58 -1.05
CA PRO A 133 -16.86 6.01 -1.19
C PRO A 133 -17.70 6.82 -2.20
N GLY A 134 -18.28 6.14 -3.19
CA GLY A 134 -19.07 6.78 -4.25
C GLY A 134 -18.37 6.90 -5.60
N ASP A 135 -17.36 6.05 -5.84
CA ASP A 135 -16.62 5.90 -7.11
C ASP A 135 -15.75 7.10 -7.53
N GLU A 136 -15.59 8.09 -6.66
CA GLU A 136 -14.62 9.17 -6.86
C GLU A 136 -13.20 8.64 -6.64
N THR A 137 -12.37 8.76 -7.69
CA THR A 137 -10.96 8.38 -7.67
C THR A 137 -10.10 9.62 -7.76
N VAL A 138 -9.21 9.80 -6.78
CA VAL A 138 -8.30 10.93 -6.67
C VAL A 138 -6.87 10.42 -6.69
N MET A 139 -5.99 11.09 -7.42
CA MET A 139 -4.55 10.80 -7.36
C MET A 139 -3.88 11.79 -6.41
N ILE A 140 -3.07 11.27 -5.49
CA ILE A 140 -2.26 12.09 -4.57
C ILE A 140 -0.80 11.72 -4.71
N ARG A 141 0.12 12.62 -4.39
CA ARG A 141 1.54 12.26 -4.28
C ARG A 141 1.79 11.52 -2.98
N ALA A 142 2.75 10.59 -2.99
CA ALA A 142 3.17 9.86 -1.79
C ALA A 142 3.67 10.80 -0.68
N GLU A 143 4.34 11.90 -1.03
CA GLU A 143 4.78 12.95 -0.11
C GLU A 143 3.61 13.64 0.61
N ASP A 144 2.47 13.77 -0.09
CA ASP A 144 1.26 14.40 0.43
C ASP A 144 0.37 13.43 1.22
N LEU A 145 0.75 12.15 1.34
CA LEU A 145 -0.04 11.11 2.03
C LEU A 145 -0.28 11.44 3.50
N SER A 146 0.74 11.87 4.23
CA SER A 146 0.62 12.20 5.66
C SER A 146 -0.37 13.35 5.88
N ARG A 147 -0.29 14.39 5.03
CA ARG A 147 -1.23 15.52 5.02
C ARG A 147 -2.65 15.09 4.67
N PHE A 148 -2.78 14.18 3.70
CA PHE A 148 -4.07 13.63 3.30
C PHE A 148 -4.72 12.79 4.41
N LEU A 149 -3.95 11.94 5.09
CA LEU A 149 -4.43 11.16 6.23
C LEU A 149 -4.79 12.05 7.42
N ALA A 150 -3.98 13.08 7.71
CA ALA A 150 -4.29 14.07 8.74
C ALA A 150 -5.58 14.84 8.44
N TYR A 151 -5.90 15.06 7.16
CA TYR A 151 -7.15 15.66 6.75
C TYR A 151 -8.35 14.71 6.90
N LEU A 152 -8.24 13.46 6.43
CA LEU A 152 -9.32 12.47 6.55
C LEU A 152 -9.62 12.06 8.00
N ARG A 153 -8.63 12.18 8.88
CA ARG A 153 -8.70 11.79 10.31
C ARG A 153 -9.33 10.39 10.50
N PRO A 154 -8.81 9.34 9.85
CA PRO A 154 -9.36 8.00 10.04
C PRO A 154 -9.16 7.54 11.48
N ARG A 155 -10.17 6.90 12.08
CA ARG A 155 -10.04 6.33 13.44
C ARG A 155 -9.09 5.12 13.42
N ASN A 156 -9.24 4.26 12.41
CA ASN A 156 -8.40 3.10 12.20
C ASN A 156 -7.85 3.09 10.77
N VAL A 157 -6.55 2.88 10.64
CA VAL A 157 -5.86 2.66 9.36
C VAL A 157 -5.46 1.20 9.28
N ILE A 158 -5.99 0.48 8.31
CA ILE A 158 -5.73 -0.93 8.06
C ILE A 158 -4.72 -1.04 6.92
N ILE A 159 -3.55 -1.60 7.19
CA ILE A 159 -2.58 -1.96 6.15
C ILE A 159 -2.84 -3.41 5.74
N LEU A 160 -3.18 -3.61 4.47
CA LEU A 160 -3.46 -4.93 3.90
C LEU A 160 -2.27 -5.40 3.05
N GLY A 161 -1.53 -6.37 3.57
CA GLY A 161 -0.31 -6.89 2.98
C GLY A 161 0.87 -6.86 3.94
N ASN A 162 1.88 -7.67 3.64
CA ASN A 162 3.17 -7.65 4.32
C ASN A 162 4.08 -6.55 3.74
N SER A 163 5.31 -6.46 4.22
CA SER A 163 6.32 -5.49 3.76
C SER A 163 6.62 -5.58 2.27
N ASP A 164 6.46 -6.76 1.67
CA ASP A 164 6.72 -7.00 0.24
C ASP A 164 5.59 -6.46 -0.64
N VAL A 165 4.39 -6.36 -0.04
CA VAL A 165 3.18 -5.89 -0.69
C VAL A 165 3.03 -4.38 -0.47
N VAL A 166 3.10 -3.94 0.80
CA VAL A 166 3.03 -2.54 1.19
C VAL A 166 4.33 -2.16 1.91
N PRO A 167 5.15 -1.27 1.32
CA PRO A 167 6.36 -0.79 1.97
C PRO A 167 6.11 -0.17 3.34
N PRO A 168 6.97 -0.42 4.33
CA PRO A 168 6.78 0.03 5.71
C PRO A 168 6.78 1.56 5.84
N ILE A 169 7.36 2.30 4.90
CA ILE A 169 7.35 3.78 4.90
C ILE A 169 5.94 4.37 4.92
N TYR A 170 4.96 3.69 4.32
CA TYR A 170 3.56 4.14 4.36
C TYR A 170 2.93 4.01 5.75
N SER A 171 3.44 3.09 6.59
CA SER A 171 3.01 2.98 7.99
C SER A 171 3.48 4.15 8.83
N LEU A 172 4.64 4.73 8.51
CA LEU A 172 5.20 5.90 9.20
C LEU A 172 4.44 7.19 8.85
N ALA A 173 3.73 7.22 7.73
CA ALA A 173 2.91 8.36 7.33
C ALA A 173 1.58 8.45 8.10
N VAL A 174 1.24 7.43 8.90
CA VAL A 174 -0.01 7.37 9.66
C VAL A 174 0.07 8.31 10.87
N PRO A 175 -0.90 9.23 11.06
CA PRO A 175 -0.89 10.16 12.17
C PRO A 175 -1.07 9.43 13.52
N SER A 176 -0.39 9.92 14.56
CA SER A 176 -0.40 9.31 15.91
C SER A 176 -1.78 9.19 16.57
N GLY A 177 -2.75 10.01 16.15
CA GLY A 177 -4.13 9.94 16.64
C GLY A 177 -4.97 8.80 16.04
N SER A 178 -4.45 8.09 15.03
CA SER A 178 -5.13 6.99 14.35
C SER A 178 -4.55 5.64 14.80
N LYS A 179 -5.41 4.65 15.03
CA LYS A 179 -4.95 3.29 15.33
C LYS A 179 -4.47 2.59 14.06
N LEU A 180 -3.22 2.16 14.04
CA LEU A 180 -2.67 1.34 12.97
C LEU A 180 -2.99 -0.14 13.20
N ILE A 181 -3.54 -0.83 12.20
CA ILE A 181 -3.85 -2.26 12.23
C ILE A 181 -3.20 -2.92 11.01
N GLN A 182 -2.32 -3.90 11.24
CA GLN A 182 -1.65 -4.62 10.16
C GLN A 182 -2.33 -5.98 9.90
N VAL A 183 -2.66 -6.25 8.65
CA VAL A 183 -3.21 -7.51 8.16
C VAL A 183 -2.22 -8.08 7.14
N ASN A 184 -1.22 -8.80 7.63
CA ASN A 184 0.01 -9.15 6.91
C ASN A 184 0.39 -10.64 6.98
N ASP A 185 -0.60 -11.52 7.15
CA ASP A 185 -0.36 -12.97 7.18
C ASP A 185 0.11 -13.47 5.79
N ARG A 186 0.94 -14.52 5.78
CA ARG A 186 1.39 -15.18 4.55
C ARG A 186 0.23 -15.81 3.79
N ALA A 187 -0.75 -16.34 4.52
CA ALA A 187 -1.94 -16.92 3.93
C ALA A 187 -3.00 -15.82 3.70
N TRP A 188 -3.23 -15.46 2.43
CA TRP A 188 -4.27 -14.50 2.04
C TRP A 188 -5.68 -14.89 2.52
N LYS A 189 -5.93 -16.18 2.72
CA LYS A 189 -7.15 -16.68 3.36
C LYS A 189 -7.33 -16.14 4.78
N VAL A 190 -6.25 -16.13 5.57
CA VAL A 190 -6.26 -15.62 6.95
C VAL A 190 -6.45 -14.10 6.95
N ASN A 191 -5.79 -13.40 6.01
CA ASN A 191 -5.99 -11.96 5.82
C ASN A 191 -7.45 -11.61 5.50
N ALA A 192 -8.11 -12.40 4.64
CA ALA A 192 -9.52 -12.20 4.31
C ALA A 192 -10.44 -12.39 5.52
N ILE A 193 -10.20 -13.41 6.36
CA ILE A 193 -10.97 -13.66 7.59
C ILE A 193 -10.77 -12.51 8.58
N ARG A 194 -9.51 -12.12 8.85
CA ARG A 194 -9.20 -11.00 9.76
C ARG A 194 -9.83 -9.69 9.29
N LEU A 195 -9.83 -9.44 7.97
CA LEU A 195 -10.45 -8.24 7.41
C LEU A 195 -11.98 -8.26 7.57
N ASP A 196 -12.62 -9.41 7.40
CA ASP A 196 -14.06 -9.60 7.61
C ASP A 196 -14.45 -9.35 9.07
N ASP A 197 -13.66 -9.88 10.00
CA ASP A 197 -13.84 -9.71 11.45
C ASP A 197 -13.65 -8.24 11.87
N LEU A 198 -12.60 -7.58 11.37
CA LEU A 198 -12.31 -6.17 11.68
C LEU A 198 -13.41 -5.23 11.19
N LEU A 199 -14.00 -5.52 10.04
CA LEU A 199 -15.04 -4.71 9.42
C LEU A 199 -16.45 -5.10 9.85
N ASN A 200 -16.61 -6.14 10.68
CA ASN A 200 -17.89 -6.71 11.10
C ASN A 200 -18.82 -7.02 9.91
N THR A 201 -18.26 -7.45 8.79
CA THR A 201 -19.01 -7.65 7.53
C THR A 201 -19.58 -9.06 7.36
N SER A 202 -19.62 -9.84 8.44
CA SER A 202 -20.19 -11.20 8.61
C SER A 202 -20.55 -11.96 7.32
N PRO A 203 -20.04 -13.19 7.20
CA PRO A 203 -18.85 -13.59 6.43
C PRO A 203 -18.94 -13.22 4.93
N SER A 204 -18.94 -11.93 4.56
CA SER A 204 -19.12 -11.55 3.15
C SER A 204 -17.81 -11.42 2.38
N ILE A 205 -16.76 -10.92 3.02
CA ILE A 205 -15.46 -10.69 2.37
C ILE A 205 -14.73 -12.02 2.16
N TYR A 206 -14.74 -12.89 3.17
CA TYR A 206 -14.13 -14.21 3.06
C TYR A 206 -14.79 -15.08 1.97
N HIS A 207 -16.12 -15.07 1.87
CA HIS A 207 -16.82 -15.83 0.83
C HIS A 207 -16.52 -15.31 -0.59
N ALA A 208 -16.42 -14.00 -0.77
CA ALA A 208 -15.99 -13.40 -2.03
C ALA A 208 -14.57 -13.84 -2.40
N TYR A 209 -13.63 -13.80 -1.45
CA TYR A 209 -12.27 -14.27 -1.63
C TYR A 209 -12.19 -15.76 -2.02
N ARG A 210 -12.94 -16.63 -1.33
CA ARG A 210 -12.99 -18.07 -1.65
C ARG A 210 -13.43 -18.32 -3.08
N THR A 211 -14.46 -17.60 -3.53
CA THR A 211 -15.00 -17.71 -4.89
C THR A 211 -13.99 -17.22 -5.93
N TYR A 212 -13.40 -16.05 -5.69
CA TYR A 212 -12.35 -15.49 -6.53
C TYR A 212 -11.16 -16.43 -6.69
N ASN A 213 -10.65 -16.98 -5.58
CA ASN A 213 -9.49 -17.87 -5.63
C ASN A 213 -9.81 -19.17 -6.39
N LYS A 214 -11.02 -19.73 -6.22
CA LYS A 214 -11.49 -20.89 -6.99
C LYS A 214 -11.51 -20.60 -8.49
N GLN A 215 -12.05 -19.45 -8.90
CA GLN A 215 -12.10 -19.04 -10.31
C GLN A 215 -10.70 -18.84 -10.89
N ARG A 216 -9.79 -18.22 -10.12
CA ARG A 216 -8.40 -18.00 -10.53
C ARG A 216 -7.67 -19.32 -10.80
N MET A 217 -7.88 -20.34 -9.97
CA MET A 217 -7.27 -21.67 -10.18
C MET A 217 -7.81 -22.35 -11.45
N ILE A 218 -9.13 -22.29 -11.69
CA ILE A 218 -9.74 -22.84 -12.91
C ILE A 218 -9.20 -22.14 -14.16
N GLN A 219 -9.03 -20.82 -14.11
CA GLN A 219 -8.46 -20.06 -15.21
C GLN A 219 -6.99 -20.39 -15.47
N ALA A 220 -6.19 -20.59 -14.41
CA ALA A 220 -4.80 -20.97 -14.53
C ALA A 220 -4.65 -22.35 -15.21
N GLU A 221 -5.43 -23.35 -14.78
CA GLU A 221 -5.43 -24.69 -15.39
C GLU A 221 -5.86 -24.64 -16.87
N LYS A 222 -6.88 -23.83 -17.18
CA LYS A 222 -7.32 -23.64 -18.57
C LYS A 222 -6.24 -22.97 -19.42
N ALA A 223 -5.53 -21.98 -18.86
CA ALA A 223 -4.46 -21.28 -19.56
C ALA A 223 -3.24 -22.19 -19.81
N GLU A 224 -2.91 -23.07 -18.87
CA GLU A 224 -1.85 -24.07 -19.01
C GLU A 224 -2.17 -25.05 -20.14
N LYS A 225 -3.36 -25.67 -20.13
CA LYS A 225 -3.82 -26.57 -21.21
C LYS A 225 -3.82 -25.89 -22.58
N ALA A 226 -4.19 -24.60 -22.64
CA ALA A 226 -4.15 -23.84 -23.88
C ALA A 226 -2.72 -23.60 -24.40
N ARG A 227 -1.76 -23.35 -23.50
CA ARG A 227 -0.34 -23.20 -23.86
C ARG A 227 0.26 -24.50 -24.37
N GLU A 228 -0.04 -25.63 -23.72
CA GLU A 228 0.39 -26.95 -24.17
C GLU A 228 -0.14 -27.30 -25.56
N ALA A 229 -1.43 -27.00 -25.82
CA ALA A 229 -2.04 -27.20 -27.14
C ALA A 229 -1.39 -26.34 -28.23
N GLN A 230 -1.02 -25.09 -27.91
CA GLN A 230 -0.33 -24.20 -28.85
C GLN A 230 1.09 -24.68 -29.15
N GLN A 231 1.85 -25.10 -28.13
CA GLN A 231 3.19 -25.64 -28.31
C GLN A 231 3.19 -26.97 -29.09
N GLY A 232 2.17 -27.82 -28.86
CA GLY A 232 1.95 -29.04 -29.64
C GLY A 232 1.61 -28.76 -31.11
N ALA A 233 0.79 -27.74 -31.38
CA ALA A 233 0.44 -27.36 -32.76
C ALA A 233 1.62 -26.72 -33.50
N GLU A 234 2.43 -25.90 -32.82
CA GLU A 234 3.61 -25.25 -33.41
C GLU A 234 4.71 -26.26 -33.72
N SER A 235 4.94 -27.25 -32.84
CA SER A 235 5.90 -28.34 -33.10
C SER A 235 5.44 -29.34 -34.19
N ALA A 236 4.13 -29.47 -34.41
CA ALA A 236 3.58 -30.30 -35.49
C ALA A 236 3.66 -29.63 -36.87
N SER A 237 3.68 -28.29 -36.94
CA SER A 237 3.72 -27.53 -38.20
C SER A 237 5.13 -27.34 -38.78
N VAL A 238 6.18 -27.68 -38.03
CA VAL A 238 7.60 -27.52 -38.44
C VAL A 238 8.19 -28.83 -39.03
N LYS A 239 7.40 -29.91 -39.09
CA LYS A 239 7.76 -31.17 -39.78
C LYS A 239 7.17 -31.23 -41.17
#